data_AF-A0A9X3FAC5-F1
#
_entry.id   AF-A0A9X3FAC5-F1
#
_cell.length_a   1.000
_cell.length_b   1.000
_cell.length_c   1.000
_cell.angle_alpha   90.00
_cell.angle_beta   90.00
_cell.angle_gamma   90.00
#
_symmetry.space_group_name_H-M   'P 1'
#
loop_
_entity.id
_entity.type
_entity.pdbx_description
1 polymer ?
#
loop_
_entity_poly.entity_id
_entity_poly.type
_entity_poly.pdbx_seq_one_letter_code
_entity_poly.pdbx_strand_id
1 'polypeptide(L)' 'MEKEDFLKKIGENIIRLREEKGLRQIDLAIELNIDDSSLRRIESGRTNPTIITLKKIADVLKVNLSEIVDV' A
#
# COMPACT_ATOMS: atom_id res chain seq x y z
N MET A 1 3.15 -17.41 -8.88
CA MET A 1 2.06 -16.40 -8.94
C MET A 1 2.25 -15.58 -10.19
N GLU A 2 1.15 -15.23 -10.85
CA GLU A 2 1.19 -14.26 -11.94
C GLU A 2 1.46 -12.85 -11.39
N LYS A 3 2.03 -11.97 -12.22
CA LYS A 3 2.40 -10.61 -11.81
C LYS A 3 1.23 -9.84 -11.19
N GLU A 4 0.03 -9.99 -11.76
CA GLU A 4 -1.18 -9.29 -11.30
C GLU A 4 -1.64 -9.79 -9.92
N ASP A 5 -1.53 -11.10 -9.67
CA ASP A 5 -1.87 -11.71 -8.37
C ASP A 5 -0.91 -11.21 -7.28
N PHE A 6 0.39 -11.12 -7.59
CA PHE A 6 1.39 -10.57 -6.68
C PHE A 6 1.11 -9.11 -6.30
N LEU A 7 0.80 -8.26 -7.28
CA LEU A 7 0.48 -6.85 -7.02
C LEU A 7 -0.82 -6.70 -6.22
N LYS A 8 -1.81 -7.56 -6.48
CA LYS A 8 -3.07 -7.56 -5.74
C LYS A 8 -2.86 -7.93 -4.27
N LYS A 9 -2.08 -8.98 -3.97
CA LYS A 9 -1.77 -9.36 -2.58
C LYS A 9 -0.99 -8.27 -1.84
N ILE A 10 -0.04 -7.59 -2.49
CA ILE A 10 0.64 -6.43 -1.90
C ILE A 10 -0.37 -5.33 -1.56
N GLY A 11 -1.30 -5.03 -2.48
CA GLY A 11 -2.38 -4.07 -2.25
C GLY A 11 -3.26 -4.46 -1.05
N GLU A 12 -3.62 -5.74 -0.95
CA GLU A 12 -4.41 -6.29 0.18
C GLU A 12 -3.67 -6.19 1.52
N ASN A 13 -2.36 -6.43 1.55
CA ASN A 13 -1.53 -6.20 2.74
C ASN A 13 -1.53 -4.74 3.17
N ILE A 14 -1.42 -3.79 2.21
CA ILE A 14 -1.49 -2.36 2.51
C ILE A 14 -2.86 -2.00 3.10
N ILE A 15 -3.96 -2.52 2.54
CA ILE A 15 -5.32 -2.31 3.07
C ILE A 15 -5.40 -2.81 4.51
N ARG A 16 -4.98 -4.06 4.77
CA ARG A 16 -5.01 -4.67 6.10
C ARG A 16 -4.26 -3.81 7.12
N LEU A 17 -3.01 -3.45 6.81
CA LEU A 17 -2.16 -2.65 7.68
C LEU A 17 -2.73 -1.23 7.91
N ARG A 18 -3.32 -0.63 6.87
CA ARG A 18 -4.01 0.67 6.96
C ARG A 18 -5.22 0.60 7.90
N GLU A 19 -6.03 -0.45 7.78
CA GLU A 19 -7.22 -0.66 8.61
C GLU A 19 -6.87 -0.99 10.07
N GLU A 20 -5.80 -1.74 10.31
CA GLU A 20 -5.26 -1.97 11.66
C GLU A 20 -4.83 -0.67 12.36
N LYS A 21 -4.45 0.37 11.60
CA LYS A 21 -4.16 1.71 12.11
C LYS A 21 -5.40 2.61 12.20
N GLY A 22 -6.58 2.13 11.81
CA GLY A 22 -7.82 2.92 11.80
C GLY A 22 -7.84 4.04 10.76
N LEU A 23 -7.00 3.96 9.72
CA LEU A 23 -6.90 4.97 8.68
C LEU A 23 -7.87 4.66 7.53
N ARG A 24 -8.56 5.68 7.02
CA ARG A 24 -9.24 5.58 5.73
C ARG A 24 -8.23 5.73 4.60
N GLN A 25 -8.60 5.30 3.40
CA GLN A 25 -7.75 5.44 2.21
C GLN A 25 -7.28 6.90 2.01
N ILE A 26 -8.21 7.86 2.10
CA ILE A 26 -7.88 9.28 1.98
C ILE A 26 -6.89 9.77 3.05
N ASP A 27 -6.97 9.23 4.27
CA ASP A 27 -6.08 9.64 5.36
C ASP A 27 -4.63 9.19 5.06
N LEU A 28 -4.45 7.95 4.58
CA LEU A 28 -3.14 7.45 4.15
C LEU A 28 -2.61 8.19 2.91
N ALA A 29 -3.48 8.55 1.96
CA ALA A 29 -3.08 9.30 0.77
C ALA A 29 -2.54 10.70 1.14
N ILE A 30 -3.19 11.38 2.09
CA ILE A 30 -2.76 12.67 2.63
C ILE A 30 -1.39 12.55 3.29
N GLU A 31 -1.20 11.57 4.17
CA GLU A 31 0.10 11.33 4.86
C GLU A 31 1.23 11.02 3.87
N LEU A 32 0.92 10.35 2.75
CA LEU A 32 1.88 10.04 1.69
C LEU A 32 2.12 11.19 0.71
N ASN A 33 1.34 12.27 0.82
CA ASN A 33 1.31 13.38 -0.13
C ASN A 33 1.11 12.91 -1.59
N ILE A 34 0.14 12.02 -1.79
CA ILE A 34 -0.31 11.55 -3.11
C ILE A 34 -1.81 11.73 -3.25
N ASP A 35 -2.32 11.70 -4.48
CA ASP A 35 -3.75 11.71 -4.70
C ASP A 35 -4.40 10.37 -4.31
N ASP A 36 -5.65 10.44 -3.83
CA ASP A 36 -6.45 9.28 -3.42
C ASP A 36 -6.55 8.22 -4.54
N SER A 37 -6.63 8.65 -5.80
CA SER A 37 -6.72 7.74 -6.94
C SER A 37 -5.45 6.90 -7.12
N SER A 38 -4.27 7.48 -6.84
CA SER A 38 -2.99 6.80 -6.87
C SER A 38 -2.91 5.75 -5.78
N LEU A 39 -3.29 6.08 -4.55
CA LEU A 39 -3.35 5.09 -3.48
C LEU A 39 -4.34 3.96 -3.81
N ARG A 40 -5.52 4.30 -4.33
CA ARG A 40 -6.53 3.32 -4.76
C ARG A 40 -6.03 2.37 -5.83
N ARG A 41 -5.23 2.83 -6.80
CA ARG A 41 -4.62 1.96 -7.81
C ARG A 41 -3.57 1.03 -7.21
N ILE A 42 -2.82 1.49 -6.20
CA ILE A 42 -1.85 0.67 -5.46
C ILE A 42 -2.59 -0.42 -4.67
N GLU A 43 -3.57 -0.04 -3.83
CA GLU A 43 -4.34 -0.97 -3.00
C GLU A 43 -5.14 -2.00 -3.82
N SER A 44 -5.51 -1.67 -5.06
CA SER A 44 -6.19 -2.60 -5.98
C SER A 44 -5.25 -3.43 -6.86
N GLY A 45 -3.94 -3.31 -6.71
CA GLY A 45 -2.95 -4.03 -7.53
C GLY A 45 -2.87 -3.59 -9.00
N ARG A 46 -3.52 -2.47 -9.36
CA ARG A 46 -3.58 -1.93 -10.74
C ARG A 46 -2.34 -1.12 -11.13
N THR A 47 -1.37 -1.01 -10.25
CA THR A 47 -0.12 -0.29 -10.48
C THR A 47 1.01 -1.08 -9.84
N ASN A 48 2.18 -1.07 -10.47
CA ASN A 48 3.41 -1.55 -9.87
C ASN A 48 4.10 -0.37 -9.17
N PRO A 49 3.90 -0.17 -7.86
CA PRO A 49 4.54 0.92 -7.14
C PRO A 49 6.06 0.73 -7.13
N THR A 50 6.79 1.84 -7.11
CA THR A 50 8.25 1.77 -6.91
C THR A 50 8.56 1.30 -5.50
N ILE A 51 9.74 0.72 -5.31
CA ILE A 51 10.21 0.33 -3.97
C ILE A 51 10.24 1.52 -2.99
N ILE A 52 10.50 2.73 -3.49
CA ILE A 52 10.50 3.97 -2.69
C ILE A 52 9.08 4.33 -2.25
N THR A 53 8.08 4.13 -3.10
CA THR A 53 6.66 4.31 -2.74
C THR A 53 6.26 3.33 -1.65
N LEU A 54 6.61 2.05 -1.78
CA LEU A 54 6.33 1.03 -0.76
C LEU A 54 7.02 1.35 0.56
N LYS A 55 8.27 1.84 0.53
CA LYS A 55 8.98 2.28 1.73
C LYS A 55 8.28 3.43 2.44
N LYS A 56 7.79 4.44 1.70
CA LYS A 56 7.00 5.55 2.27
C LYS A 56 5.71 5.05 2.93
N ILE A 57 5.02 4.09 2.30
CA ILE A 57 3.82 3.47 2.87
C ILE A 57 4.16 2.77 4.18
N ALA A 58 5.23 1.97 4.20
CA ALA A 58 5.70 1.30 5.42
C ALA A 58 6.04 2.31 6.55
N ASP A 59 6.66 3.43 6.21
CA ASP A 59 7.03 4.47 7.16
C ASP A 59 5.81 5.16 7.79
N VAL A 60 4.82 5.53 6.97
CA VAL A 60 3.56 6.13 7.46
C VAL A 60 2.79 5.14 8.31
N LEU A 61 2.72 3.88 7.88
CA LEU A 61 2.06 2.80 8.62
C LEU A 61 2.89 2.30 9.81
N LYS A 62 4.13 2.78 10.01
CA LYS A 62 5.04 2.38 11.10
C LYS A 62 5.22 0.86 11.19
N VAL A 63 5.51 0.25 10.04
CA VAL A 63 5.74 -1.20 9.87
C VAL A 63 7.01 -1.43 9.07
N ASN A 64 7.51 -2.67 9.07
CA ASN A 64 8.60 -3.04 8.20
C ASN A 64 8.10 -3.23 6.77
N LEU A 65 8.96 -2.94 5.80
CA LEU A 65 8.64 -3.14 4.38
C LEU A 65 8.30 -4.62 4.07
N SER A 66 8.90 -5.57 4.80
CA SER A 66 8.59 -7.00 4.69
C SER A 66 7.11 -7.31 4.96
N GLU A 67 6.46 -6.57 5.87
CA GLU A 67 5.05 -6.79 6.20
C GLU A 67 4.12 -6.40 5.05
N ILE A 68 4.61 -5.61 4.09
CA ILE A 68 3.89 -5.26 2.86
C ILE A 68 4.14 -6.31 1.76
N VAL A 69 5.38 -6.76 1.60
CA VAL A 69 5.80 -7.55 0.41
C VAL A 69 5.83 -9.07 0.60
N ASP A 70 5.70 -9.57 1.83
CA ASP A 70 5.66 -11.00 2.13
C ASP A 70 4.24 -11.55 1.89
N VAL A 71 4.02 -12.24 0.76
CA VAL A 71 2.71 -12.64 0.19
C VAL A 71 2.70 -13.99 -0.53
#